data_AF-A0A7C9KH56-F1
#
_entry.id   AF-A0A7C9KH56-F1
#
_cell.length_a   1.000
_cell.length_b   1.000
_cell.length_c   1.000
_cell.angle_alpha   90.00
_cell.angle_beta   90.00
_cell.angle_gamma   90.00
#
_symmetry.space_group_name_H-M   'P 1'
#
loop_
_entity.id
_entity.type
_entity.pdbx_description
1 polymer ?
#
loop_
_entity_poly.entity_id
_entity_poly.type
_entity_poly.pdbx_seq_one_letter_code
_entity_poly.pdbx_strand_id
1 'polypeptide(L)'
;MILLQFSAGQGPIECCRAVALALKVIENQCNKRLIDMELIEANEAEVSGCLKSALLKLDATNSKDASQLATEWQGALLWVCQSQFRPQHKRRNWYFSGRCFEVDDLKYDAELRFQTCRASGAGGQHVNTTDSAVRATHVNSGLSVRVESERSQHANKRLARALLLQKLELTKLDKMGQQEKSRWLQHLQVERGNPVKTFKGERFKLVNS
;
A
#
# COMPACT_ATOMS: atom_id res chain seq x y z
N MET A 1 -6.75 -3.89 -5.98
CA MET A 1 -6.86 -3.69 -4.52
C MET A 1 -6.74 -2.21 -4.21
N ILE A 2 -7.51 -1.68 -3.25
CA ILE A 2 -7.37 -0.28 -2.81
C ILE A 2 -6.95 -0.27 -1.35
N LEU A 3 -5.89 0.49 -1.02
CA LEU A 3 -5.52 0.77 0.35
C LEU A 3 -5.99 2.17 0.75
N LEU A 4 -6.66 2.29 1.89
CA LEU A 4 -7.09 3.57 2.46
C LEU A 4 -6.43 3.75 3.83
N GLN A 5 -5.64 4.80 3.97
CA GLN A 5 -5.00 5.16 5.22
C GLN A 5 -5.71 6.34 5.87
N PHE A 6 -6.16 6.15 7.10
CA PHE A 6 -6.53 7.25 7.99
C PHE A 6 -5.33 7.68 8.84
N SER A 7 -5.20 8.98 9.04
CA SER A 7 -4.08 9.57 9.76
C SER A 7 -4.52 10.77 10.59
N ALA A 8 -4.16 10.77 11.87
CA ALA A 8 -4.26 11.94 12.74
C ALA A 8 -3.11 12.94 12.53
N GLY A 9 -2.07 12.53 11.81
CA GLY A 9 -0.79 13.24 11.66
C GLY A 9 -0.20 13.64 13.01
N GLN A 10 0.39 14.84 13.05
CA GLN A 10 0.89 15.45 14.28
C GLN A 10 -0.22 16.16 15.11
N GLY A 11 -1.46 15.68 14.96
CA GLY A 11 -2.61 16.18 15.72
C GLY A 11 -2.59 15.70 17.18
N PRO A 12 -3.28 16.40 18.08
CA PRO A 12 -3.41 15.95 19.47
C PRO A 12 -4.31 14.70 19.57
N ILE A 13 -4.45 14.15 20.77
CA ILE A 13 -5.20 12.90 21.03
C ILE A 13 -6.66 12.94 20.53
N GLU A 14 -7.28 14.12 20.44
CA GLU A 14 -8.62 14.28 19.84
C GLU A 14 -8.65 13.90 18.36
N CYS A 15 -7.60 14.21 17.60
CA CYS A 15 -7.48 13.78 16.20
C CYS A 15 -7.30 12.26 16.13
N CYS A 16 -6.57 11.67 17.06
CA CYS A 16 -6.41 10.21 17.14
C CYS A 16 -7.74 9.51 17.47
N ARG A 17 -8.57 10.12 18.30
CA ARG A 17 -9.94 9.65 18.56
C ARG A 17 -10.81 9.76 17.30
N ALA A 18 -10.66 10.82 16.52
CA ALA A 18 -11.38 10.99 15.25
C ALA A 18 -11.08 9.85 14.27
N VAL A 19 -9.82 9.42 14.15
CA VAL A 19 -9.42 8.27 13.32
C VAL A 19 -10.11 6.99 13.77
N ALA A 20 -10.11 6.69 15.08
CA ALA A 20 -10.78 5.50 15.62
C ALA A 20 -12.31 5.52 15.39
N LEU A 21 -12.94 6.70 15.45
CA LEU A 21 -14.36 6.86 15.15
C LEU A 21 -14.65 6.70 13.65
N ALA A 22 -13.80 7.28 12.79
CA ALA A 22 -13.90 7.15 11.34
C ALA A 22 -13.81 5.67 10.90
N LEU A 23 -12.94 4.89 11.54
CA LEU A 23 -12.81 3.45 11.29
C LEU A 23 -14.14 2.71 11.46
N LYS A 24 -14.86 2.98 12.56
CA LYS A 24 -16.18 2.37 12.81
C LYS A 24 -17.22 2.82 11.77
N VAL A 25 -17.15 4.07 11.31
CA VAL A 25 -18.10 4.57 10.31
C VAL A 25 -17.85 3.90 8.96
N ILE A 26 -16.59 3.82 8.51
CA ILE A 26 -16.30 3.19 7.22
C ILE A 26 -16.60 1.70 7.23
N GLU A 27 -16.33 0.99 8.34
CA GLU A 27 -16.68 -0.42 8.50
C GLU A 27 -18.18 -0.65 8.29
N ASN A 28 -19.02 0.19 8.92
CA ASN A 28 -20.46 0.16 8.71
C ASN A 28 -20.87 0.50 7.26
N GLN A 29 -20.12 1.35 6.56
CA GLN A 29 -20.38 1.67 5.15
C GLN A 29 -19.97 0.51 4.23
N CYS A 30 -18.84 -0.14 4.49
CA CYS A 30 -18.39 -1.33 3.76
C CYS A 30 -19.42 -2.45 3.90
N ASN A 31 -19.87 -2.75 5.13
CA ASN A 31 -20.88 -3.77 5.38
C ASN A 31 -22.20 -3.51 4.64
N LYS A 32 -22.65 -2.24 4.58
CA LYS A 32 -23.86 -1.86 3.83
C LYS A 32 -23.72 -1.98 2.32
N ARG A 33 -22.52 -1.76 1.79
CA ARG A 33 -22.20 -1.82 0.36
C ARG A 33 -21.64 -3.19 -0.06
N LEU A 34 -21.58 -4.17 0.85
CA LEU A 34 -20.99 -5.49 0.63
C LEU A 34 -19.54 -5.43 0.10
N ILE A 35 -18.77 -4.47 0.61
CA ILE A 35 -17.34 -4.31 0.34
C ILE A 35 -16.57 -5.09 1.41
N ASP A 36 -15.64 -5.94 1.00
CA ASP A 36 -14.77 -6.65 1.92
C ASP A 36 -13.69 -5.69 2.43
N MET A 37 -13.56 -5.61 3.75
CA MET A 37 -12.66 -4.68 4.42
C MET A 37 -11.77 -5.43 5.39
N GLU A 38 -10.47 -5.24 5.22
CA GLU A 38 -9.45 -5.85 6.05
C GLU A 38 -8.60 -4.74 6.70
N LEU A 39 -8.45 -4.78 8.02
CA LEU A 39 -7.56 -3.89 8.75
C LEU A 39 -6.14 -4.44 8.66
N ILE A 40 -5.28 -3.77 7.89
CA ILE A 40 -3.89 -4.20 7.65
C ILE A 40 -2.96 -3.74 8.77
N GLU A 41 -3.12 -2.49 9.20
CA GLU A 41 -2.24 -1.88 10.19
C GLU A 41 -3.05 -0.92 11.06
N ALA A 42 -2.80 -0.92 12.37
CA ALA A 42 -3.36 0.04 13.30
C ALA A 42 -2.27 0.51 14.27
N ASN A 43 -1.99 1.81 14.26
CA ASN A 43 -1.04 2.42 15.17
C ASN A 43 -1.81 3.09 16.31
N GLU A 44 -1.79 2.47 17.48
CA GLU A 44 -2.47 2.99 18.66
C GLU A 44 -1.80 4.27 19.20
N ALA A 45 -2.60 5.16 19.75
CA ALA A 45 -2.12 6.28 20.53
C ALA A 45 -1.95 5.88 22.00
N GLU A 46 -1.40 6.78 22.82
CA GLU A 46 -1.17 6.55 24.25
C GLU A 46 -2.47 6.24 25.04
N VAL A 47 -3.62 6.70 24.53
CA VAL A 47 -4.92 6.49 25.16
C VAL A 47 -5.71 5.43 24.42
N SER A 48 -6.27 4.48 25.16
CA SER A 48 -7.11 3.41 24.60
C SER A 48 -8.29 3.96 23.80
N GLY A 49 -8.55 3.36 22.63
CA GLY A 49 -9.60 3.80 21.72
C GLY A 49 -9.24 5.04 20.90
N CYS A 50 -7.96 5.38 20.80
CA CYS A 50 -7.41 6.41 19.91
C CYS A 50 -6.33 5.80 19.01
N LEU A 51 -6.34 6.16 17.73
CA LEU A 51 -5.39 5.65 16.73
C LEU A 51 -4.64 6.82 16.09
N LYS A 52 -3.30 6.76 16.06
CA LYS A 52 -2.48 7.69 15.28
C LYS A 52 -2.71 7.51 13.79
N SER A 53 -2.81 6.26 13.33
CA SER A 53 -3.15 5.91 11.97
C SER A 53 -3.78 4.53 11.88
N ALA A 54 -4.55 4.29 10.82
CA ALA A 54 -5.08 2.98 10.47
C ALA A 54 -4.96 2.79 8.95
N LEU A 55 -4.50 1.62 8.50
CA LEU A 55 -4.42 1.23 7.10
C LEU A 55 -5.44 0.13 6.84
N LEU A 56 -6.33 0.40 5.90
CA LEU A 56 -7.41 -0.48 5.49
C LEU A 56 -7.16 -0.96 4.08
N LYS A 57 -7.44 -2.23 3.84
CA LYS A 57 -7.55 -2.80 2.51
C LYS A 57 -9.03 -2.96 2.20
N LEU A 58 -9.41 -2.44 1.04
CA LEU A 58 -10.76 -2.52 0.51
C LEU A 58 -10.70 -3.42 -0.73
N ASP A 59 -11.27 -4.61 -0.59
CA ASP A 59 -11.48 -5.56 -1.68
C ASP A 59 -12.93 -5.48 -2.13
N ALA A 60 -13.13 -5.34 -3.44
CA ALA A 60 -14.46 -5.30 -4.02
C ALA A 60 -14.56 -6.27 -5.18
N THR A 61 -15.56 -7.15 -5.09
CA THR A 61 -16.06 -7.96 -6.21
C THR A 61 -16.56 -7.05 -7.35
N ASN A 62 -17.06 -5.86 -7.02
CA ASN A 62 -17.45 -4.80 -7.95
C ASN A 62 -16.57 -3.55 -7.76
N SER A 63 -15.50 -3.43 -8.56
CA SER A 63 -14.44 -2.42 -8.45
C SER A 63 -14.92 -0.97 -8.25
N LYS A 64 -16.12 -0.63 -8.76
CA LYS A 64 -16.65 0.75 -8.70
C LYS A 64 -17.03 1.20 -7.29
N ASP A 65 -17.64 0.35 -6.47
CA ASP A 65 -18.20 0.76 -5.18
C ASP A 65 -17.10 1.03 -4.14
N ALA A 66 -16.06 0.20 -4.11
CA ALA A 66 -14.89 0.44 -3.26
C ALA A 66 -14.09 1.66 -3.70
N SER A 67 -13.92 1.87 -5.01
CA SER A 67 -13.25 3.06 -5.55
C SER A 67 -13.99 4.33 -5.18
N GLN A 68 -15.32 4.32 -5.30
CA GLN A 68 -16.16 5.45 -4.91
C GLN A 68 -16.06 5.70 -3.41
N LEU A 69 -16.20 4.67 -2.58
CA LEU A 69 -16.10 4.80 -1.12
C LEU A 69 -14.72 5.36 -0.71
N ALA A 70 -13.63 4.82 -1.26
CA ALA A 70 -12.29 5.30 -0.99
C ALA A 70 -12.14 6.78 -1.37
N THR A 71 -12.63 7.16 -2.55
CA THR A 71 -12.62 8.56 -3.03
C THR A 71 -13.41 9.50 -2.12
N GLU A 72 -14.56 9.07 -1.60
CA GLU A 72 -15.35 9.86 -0.66
C GLU A 72 -14.55 10.20 0.63
N TRP A 73 -13.68 9.30 1.08
CA TRP A 73 -12.88 9.47 2.28
C TRP A 73 -11.51 10.11 2.03
N GLN A 74 -11.16 10.36 0.76
CA GLN A 74 -9.89 10.94 0.38
C GLN A 74 -9.86 12.45 0.61
N GLY A 75 -8.87 12.91 1.38
CA GLY A 75 -8.63 14.33 1.65
C GLY A 75 -8.63 14.66 3.14
N ALA A 76 -8.74 15.96 3.44
CA ALA A 76 -8.85 16.45 4.80
C ALA A 76 -10.26 16.18 5.34
N LEU A 77 -10.34 15.67 6.56
CA LEU A 77 -11.58 15.32 7.26
C LEU A 77 -11.62 16.11 8.57
N LEU A 78 -12.81 16.57 8.95
CA LEU A 78 -12.98 17.42 10.14
C LEU A 78 -13.95 16.76 11.10
N TRP A 79 -13.55 16.63 12.35
CA TRP A 79 -14.45 16.36 13.46
C TRP A 79 -14.61 17.59 14.35
N VAL A 80 -15.85 18.06 14.49
CA VAL A 80 -16.21 19.20 15.34
C VAL A 80 -16.86 18.68 16.63
N CYS A 81 -16.10 18.71 17.72
CA CYS A 81 -16.56 18.26 19.03
C CYS A 81 -15.77 18.97 20.15
N GLN A 82 -16.39 19.21 21.30
CA GLN A 82 -15.66 19.63 22.49
C GLN A 82 -14.68 18.52 22.89
N SER A 83 -13.46 18.85 23.33
CA SER A 83 -12.49 17.82 23.72
C SER A 83 -13.00 17.03 24.93
N GLN A 84 -13.04 15.70 24.78
CA GLN A 84 -13.35 14.77 25.87
C GLN A 84 -12.12 14.54 26.78
N PHE A 85 -10.92 14.79 26.28
CA PHE A 85 -9.66 14.60 27.03
C PHE A 85 -9.24 15.87 27.76
N ARG A 86 -9.68 17.04 27.27
CA ARG A 86 -9.38 18.36 27.84
C ARG A 86 -10.67 19.19 27.91
N PRO A 87 -11.56 18.95 28.89
CA PRO A 87 -12.91 19.53 28.90
C PRO A 87 -12.96 21.06 28.84
N GLN A 88 -12.00 21.75 29.47
CA GLN A 88 -11.94 23.22 29.49
C GLN A 88 -11.34 23.85 28.22
N HIS A 89 -10.86 23.04 27.29
CA HIS A 89 -10.16 23.54 26.11
C HIS A 89 -11.14 24.14 25.09
N LYS A 90 -10.88 25.35 24.60
CA LYS A 90 -11.82 26.10 23.72
C LYS A 90 -11.90 25.55 22.29
N ARG A 91 -10.86 24.87 21.81
CA ARG A 91 -10.82 24.31 20.44
C ARG A 91 -11.84 23.19 20.29
N ARG A 92 -12.53 23.19 19.15
CA ARG A 92 -13.52 22.15 18.79
C ARG A 92 -13.23 21.45 17.46
N ASN A 93 -12.29 21.96 16.67
CA ASN A 93 -11.99 21.46 15.33
C ASN A 93 -10.77 20.52 15.35
N TRP A 94 -11.01 19.25 15.05
CA TRP A 94 -10.02 18.18 15.03
C TRP A 94 -9.91 17.65 13.60
N TYR A 95 -8.78 17.96 12.96
CA TYR A 95 -8.51 17.54 11.58
C TYR A 95 -7.77 16.21 11.57
N PHE A 96 -8.14 15.35 10.63
CA PHE A 96 -7.47 14.11 10.27
C PHE A 96 -7.58 13.94 8.76
N SER A 97 -6.92 12.96 8.17
CA SER A 97 -6.98 12.75 6.71
C SER A 97 -7.25 11.30 6.35
N GLY A 98 -7.93 11.09 5.24
CA GLY A 98 -7.93 9.83 4.52
C GLY A 98 -7.10 9.96 3.25
N ARG A 99 -6.28 8.96 2.93
CA ARG A 99 -5.55 8.89 1.66
C ARG A 99 -5.64 7.51 1.04
N CYS A 100 -5.92 7.49 -0.25
CA CYS A 100 -6.01 6.28 -1.03
C CYS A 100 -4.66 6.00 -1.70
N PHE A 101 -4.29 4.73 -1.71
CA PHE A 101 -3.17 4.22 -2.48
C PHE A 101 -3.72 3.10 -3.34
N GLU A 102 -3.63 3.28 -4.65
CA GLU A 102 -3.85 2.19 -5.58
C GLU A 102 -2.63 1.29 -5.52
N VAL A 103 -2.88 0.02 -5.23
CA VAL A 103 -1.84 -1.00 -5.35
C VAL A 103 -2.14 -1.74 -6.63
N ASP A 104 -1.24 -1.57 -7.59
CA ASP A 104 -1.14 -2.48 -8.71
C ASP A 104 -0.84 -3.86 -8.14
N ASP A 105 -1.85 -4.72 -8.13
CA ASP A 105 -1.63 -6.15 -8.14
C ASP A 105 -0.95 -6.47 -9.48
N LEU A 106 0.36 -6.23 -9.53
CA LEU A 106 1.21 -6.98 -10.44
C LEU A 106 0.99 -8.43 -10.04
N LYS A 107 0.04 -9.08 -10.71
CA LYS A 107 -0.07 -10.53 -10.69
C LYS A 107 1.30 -11.02 -11.17
N TYR A 108 2.14 -11.42 -10.21
CA TYR A 108 3.41 -12.08 -10.48
C TYR A 108 3.16 -13.45 -11.12
N ASP A 109 1.90 -13.89 -11.16
CA ASP A 109 1.41 -14.89 -12.10
C ASP A 109 1.36 -14.32 -13.53
N ALA A 110 2.52 -14.21 -14.20
CA ALA A 110 2.64 -14.63 -15.59
C ALA A 110 4.10 -14.80 -16.06
N GLU A 111 4.33 -15.98 -16.64
CA GLU A 111 5.32 -16.37 -17.67
C GLU A 111 6.76 -15.81 -17.59
N LEU A 112 7.69 -16.74 -17.33
CA LEU A 112 9.11 -16.54 -17.56
C LEU A 112 9.47 -16.88 -19.01
N ARG A 113 10.04 -15.94 -19.74
CA ARG A 113 10.63 -16.19 -21.06
C ARG A 113 12.10 -16.55 -20.91
N PHE A 114 12.54 -17.60 -21.59
CA PHE A 114 13.93 -18.03 -21.63
C PHE A 114 14.46 -17.89 -23.05
N GLN A 115 15.61 -17.24 -23.21
CA GLN A 115 16.34 -17.12 -24.47
C GLN A 115 17.72 -17.73 -24.29
N THR A 116 18.15 -18.55 -25.24
CA THR A 116 19.53 -19.04 -25.30
C THR A 116 20.40 -18.03 -26.00
N CYS A 117 21.64 -17.91 -25.54
CA CYS A 117 22.64 -17.02 -26.08
C CYS A 117 23.98 -17.75 -26.18
N ARG A 118 24.88 -17.23 -27.01
CA ARG A 118 26.29 -17.64 -26.97
C ARG A 118 26.93 -17.13 -25.68
N ALA A 119 27.71 -17.98 -25.03
CA ALA A 119 28.52 -17.56 -23.89
C ALA A 119 29.54 -16.51 -24.35
N SER A 120 29.69 -15.41 -23.62
CA SER A 120 30.70 -14.38 -23.94
C SER A 120 31.87 -14.51 -22.98
N GLY A 121 32.99 -15.07 -23.45
CA GLY A 121 34.22 -15.19 -22.65
C GLY A 121 35.44 -15.52 -23.50
N ALA A 122 36.63 -15.17 -23.00
CA ALA A 122 37.91 -15.56 -23.59
C ALA A 122 38.14 -17.07 -23.36
N GLY A 123 37.55 -17.92 -24.19
CA GLY A 123 37.66 -19.37 -24.08
C GLY A 123 37.77 -20.04 -25.44
N GLY A 124 38.48 -21.17 -25.48
CA GLY A 124 38.81 -21.92 -26.71
C GLY A 124 37.60 -22.44 -27.48
N GLN A 125 37.84 -23.31 -28.48
CA GLN A 125 36.85 -23.77 -29.46
C GLN A 125 35.47 -24.14 -28.87
N HIS A 126 35.41 -24.74 -27.68
CA HIS A 126 34.15 -25.13 -27.03
C HIS A 126 33.28 -23.96 -26.52
N VAL A 127 33.85 -22.79 -26.21
CA VAL A 127 33.10 -21.60 -25.75
C VAL A 127 32.43 -20.89 -26.92
N ASN A 128 32.99 -21.01 -28.13
CA ASN A 128 32.52 -20.31 -29.31
C ASN A 128 31.45 -21.06 -30.13
N THR A 129 31.20 -22.35 -29.84
CA THR A 129 30.32 -23.21 -30.65
C THR A 129 29.01 -23.61 -29.98
N THR A 130 28.89 -23.50 -28.65
CA THR A 130 27.70 -23.97 -27.91
C THR A 130 26.91 -22.83 -27.29
N ASP A 131 25.60 -22.77 -27.58
CA ASP A 131 24.64 -21.82 -26.99
C ASP A 131 24.26 -22.23 -25.55
N SER A 132 25.25 -22.24 -24.65
CA SER A 132 25.06 -22.65 -23.25
C SER A 132 24.51 -21.53 -22.37
N ALA A 133 24.68 -20.25 -22.73
CA ALA A 133 24.20 -19.13 -21.94
C ALA A 133 22.68 -19.00 -22.01
N VAL A 134 22.04 -18.65 -20.90
CA VAL A 134 20.58 -18.48 -20.81
C VAL A 134 20.24 -17.12 -20.22
N ARG A 135 19.35 -16.40 -20.89
CA ARG A 135 18.68 -15.21 -20.38
C ARG A 135 17.26 -15.57 -19.98
N ALA A 136 16.92 -15.36 -18.71
CA ALA A 136 15.56 -15.45 -18.21
C ALA A 136 14.98 -14.04 -18.05
N THR A 137 13.76 -13.83 -18.52
CA THR A 137 13.04 -12.54 -18.44
C THR A 137 11.65 -12.76 -17.88
N HIS A 138 11.28 -12.02 -16.84
CA HIS A 138 9.91 -11.99 -16.33
C HIS A 138 9.12 -10.96 -17.13
N VAL A 139 8.12 -11.44 -17.89
CA VAL A 139 7.41 -10.65 -18.90
C VAL A 139 6.76 -9.41 -18.30
N ASN A 140 6.06 -9.55 -17.16
CA ASN A 140 5.30 -8.46 -16.56
C ASN A 140 6.19 -7.36 -15.99
N SER A 141 7.33 -7.72 -15.39
CA SER A 141 8.24 -6.73 -14.78
C SER A 141 9.31 -6.19 -15.73
N GLY A 142 9.56 -6.86 -16.87
CA GLY A 142 10.71 -6.61 -17.74
C GLY A 142 12.07 -6.99 -17.13
N LEU A 143 12.14 -7.43 -15.87
CA LEU A 143 13.38 -7.85 -15.23
C LEU A 143 13.95 -9.08 -15.93
N SER A 144 15.26 -9.05 -16.18
CA SER A 144 15.99 -10.17 -16.74
C SER A 144 17.28 -10.47 -15.98
N VAL A 145 17.71 -11.71 -16.09
CA VAL A 145 18.97 -12.25 -15.58
C VAL A 145 19.61 -13.09 -16.68
N ARG A 146 20.91 -12.93 -16.89
CA ARG A 146 21.71 -13.76 -17.81
C ARG A 146 22.67 -14.61 -17.00
N VAL A 147 22.75 -15.89 -17.32
CA VAL A 147 23.62 -16.87 -16.67
C VAL A 147 24.39 -17.65 -17.73
N GLU A 148 25.70 -17.74 -17.55
CA GLU A 148 26.61 -18.49 -18.42
C GLU A 148 27.72 -19.22 -17.66
N SER A 149 27.57 -19.38 -16.34
CA SER A 149 28.58 -19.96 -15.46
C SER A 149 28.70 -21.49 -15.59
N GLU A 150 27.62 -22.17 -15.97
CA GLU A 150 27.60 -23.62 -16.11
C GLU A 150 27.90 -24.07 -17.53
N ARG A 151 28.45 -25.28 -17.67
CA ARG A 151 28.76 -25.87 -18.98
C ARG A 151 27.51 -26.26 -19.78
N SER A 152 26.39 -26.53 -19.11
CA SER A 152 25.14 -26.96 -19.77
C SER A 152 24.05 -25.90 -19.72
N GLN A 153 23.32 -25.77 -20.83
CA GLN A 153 22.16 -24.88 -20.95
C GLN A 153 21.09 -25.17 -19.88
N HIS A 154 20.83 -26.45 -19.58
CA HIS A 154 19.83 -26.85 -18.59
C HIS A 154 20.20 -26.36 -17.18
N ALA A 155 21.47 -26.48 -16.79
CA ALA A 155 21.95 -25.97 -15.52
C ALA A 155 21.87 -24.43 -15.47
N ASN A 156 22.31 -23.75 -16.54
CA ASN A 156 22.16 -22.29 -16.65
C ASN A 156 20.69 -21.84 -16.61
N LYS A 157 19.76 -22.59 -17.21
CA LYS A 157 18.32 -22.29 -17.16
C LYS A 157 17.74 -22.38 -15.75
N ARG A 158 18.11 -23.42 -14.98
CA ARG A 158 17.68 -23.55 -13.57
C ARG A 158 18.23 -22.42 -12.71
N LEU A 159 19.52 -22.09 -12.87
CA LEU A 159 20.17 -21.02 -12.12
C LEU A 159 19.59 -19.65 -12.49
N ALA A 160 19.36 -19.39 -13.78
CA ALA A 160 18.72 -18.16 -14.25
C ALA A 160 17.31 -17.99 -13.67
N ARG A 161 16.53 -19.07 -13.56
CA ARG A 161 15.22 -19.04 -12.90
C ARG A 161 15.34 -18.68 -11.42
N ALA A 162 16.24 -19.34 -10.68
CA ALA A 162 16.41 -19.10 -9.25
C ALA A 162 16.84 -17.65 -8.96
N LEU A 163 17.83 -17.14 -9.69
CA LEU A 163 18.31 -15.76 -9.54
C LEU A 163 17.25 -14.73 -9.95
N LEU A 164 16.46 -15.00 -10.99
CA LEU A 164 15.38 -14.11 -11.40
C LEU A 164 14.27 -14.04 -10.34
N LEU A 165 13.88 -15.16 -9.74
CA LEU A 165 12.91 -15.19 -8.64
C LEU A 165 13.43 -14.44 -7.41
N GLN A 166 14.69 -14.66 -7.02
CA GLN A 166 15.31 -13.92 -5.92
C GLN A 166 15.33 -12.40 -6.20
N LYS A 167 15.66 -11.99 -7.43
CA LYS A 167 15.65 -10.58 -7.84
C LYS A 167 14.24 -9.98 -7.80
N LEU A 168 13.22 -10.74 -8.20
CA LEU A 168 11.81 -10.32 -8.11
C LEU A 168 11.39 -10.10 -6.66
N GLU A 169 11.76 -11.02 -5.76
CA GLU A 169 11.46 -10.92 -4.33
C GLU A 169 12.13 -9.70 -3.68
N LEU A 170 13.42 -9.48 -3.94
CA LEU A 170 14.13 -8.30 -3.46
C LEU A 170 13.50 -7.00 -3.98
N THR A 171 13.10 -6.97 -5.26
CA THR A 171 12.41 -5.80 -5.84
C THR A 171 11.06 -5.56 -5.19
N LYS A 172 10.33 -6.63 -4.85
CA LYS A 172 9.05 -6.54 -4.14
C LYS A 172 9.24 -5.94 -2.74
N LEU A 173 10.23 -6.42 -1.99
CA LEU A 173 10.56 -5.92 -0.66
C LEU A 173 10.97 -4.43 -0.69
N ASP A 174 11.80 -4.03 -1.64
CA ASP A 174 12.20 -2.63 -1.82
C ASP A 174 11.00 -1.73 -2.14
N LYS A 175 10.12 -2.16 -3.06
CA LYS A 175 8.87 -1.43 -3.36
C LYS A 175 7.96 -1.30 -2.13
N MET A 176 7.80 -2.37 -1.34
CA MET A 176 7.02 -2.33 -0.11
C MET A 176 7.59 -1.32 0.90
N GLY A 177 8.92 -1.33 1.10
CA GLY A 177 9.60 -0.38 1.97
C GLY A 177 9.49 1.08 1.49
N GLN A 178 9.58 1.31 0.18
CA GLN A 178 9.37 2.65 -0.40
C GLN A 178 7.92 3.13 -0.21
N GLN A 179 6.94 2.25 -0.40
CA GLN A 179 5.53 2.57 -0.14
C GLN A 179 5.30 2.89 1.33
N GLU A 180 5.86 2.12 2.25
CA GLU A 180 5.77 2.39 3.69
C GLU A 180 6.39 3.73 4.06
N LYS A 181 7.59 4.03 3.54
CA LYS A 181 8.24 5.33 3.73
C LYS A 181 7.41 6.49 3.18
N SER A 182 6.80 6.31 2.01
CA SER A 182 5.90 7.29 1.40
C SER A 182 4.66 7.53 2.28
N ARG A 183 4.01 6.44 2.75
CA ARG A 183 2.89 6.53 3.70
C ARG A 183 3.28 7.27 4.98
N TRP A 184 4.47 6.98 5.53
CA TRP A 184 4.98 7.64 6.73
C TRP A 184 5.21 9.14 6.52
N LEU A 185 5.85 9.54 5.41
CA LEU A 185 6.04 10.96 5.07
C LEU A 185 4.70 11.68 4.90
N GLN A 186 3.72 11.03 4.28
CA GLN A 186 2.39 11.59 4.11
C GLN A 186 1.62 11.70 5.43
N HIS A 187 1.81 10.75 6.36
CA HIS A 187 1.27 10.85 7.72
C HIS A 187 1.74 12.15 8.41
N LEU A 188 2.97 12.59 8.19
CA LEU A 188 3.48 13.85 8.75
C LEU A 188 2.82 15.09 8.14
N GLN A 189 2.35 15.03 6.90
CA GLN A 189 1.85 16.17 6.12
C GLN A 189 0.31 16.17 5.99
N VAL A 190 -0.39 16.12 7.12
CA VAL A 190 -1.86 16.25 7.11
C VAL A 190 -2.25 17.71 6.84
N GLU A 191 -2.89 17.94 5.69
CA GLU A 191 -3.46 19.23 5.32
C GLU A 191 -4.60 19.63 6.27
N ARG A 192 -4.58 20.89 6.71
CA ARG A 192 -5.57 21.46 7.63
C ARG A 192 -6.35 22.53 6.88
N GLY A 193 -7.63 22.28 6.64
CA GLY A 193 -8.51 23.16 5.87
C GLY A 193 -9.28 22.41 4.81
N ASN A 194 -10.30 23.07 4.23
CA ASN A 194 -11.16 22.56 3.16
C ASN A 194 -11.58 21.07 3.33
N PRO A 195 -12.28 20.72 4.44
CA PRO A 195 -12.58 19.33 4.72
C PRO A 195 -13.58 18.74 3.73
N VAL A 196 -13.27 17.57 3.17
CA VAL A 196 -14.15 16.83 2.25
C VAL A 196 -15.36 16.24 2.96
N LYS A 197 -15.21 15.88 4.25
CA LYS A 197 -16.31 15.49 5.13
C LYS A 197 -16.16 16.14 6.49
N THR A 198 -17.29 16.58 7.04
CA THR A 198 -17.38 17.15 8.39
C THR A 198 -18.28 16.28 9.26
N PHE A 199 -17.77 15.89 10.43
CA PHE A 199 -18.49 15.15 11.46
C PHE A 199 -18.74 16.06 12.66
N LYS A 200 -19.91 15.97 13.28
CA LYS A 200 -20.27 16.78 14.47
C LYS A 200 -20.68 15.93 15.66
N GLY A 201 -20.35 16.46 16.84
CA GLY A 201 -20.77 15.94 18.13
C GLY A 201 -20.03 14.67 18.55
N GLU A 202 -20.31 14.23 19.78
CA GLU A 202 -19.64 13.07 20.39
C GLU A 202 -19.97 11.76 19.68
N ARG A 203 -21.13 11.68 19.03
CA ARG A 203 -21.59 10.52 18.25
C ARG A 203 -21.02 10.48 16.83
N PHE A 204 -20.10 11.39 16.48
CA PHE A 204 -19.41 11.43 15.18
C PHE A 204 -20.38 11.35 13.98
N LYS A 205 -21.42 12.19 13.98
CA LYS A 205 -22.43 12.17 12.92
C LYS A 205 -21.93 12.94 11.71
N LEU A 206 -21.96 12.34 10.53
CA LEU A 206 -21.68 13.03 9.28
C LEU A 206 -22.69 14.16 9.09
N VAL A 207 -22.19 15.34 8.78
CA VAL A 207 -22.98 16.50 8.38
C VAL A 207 -22.65 16.74 6.92
N ASN A 208 -23.66 16.63 6.06
CA ASN A 208 -23.50 16.99 4.67
C ASN A 208 -23.35 18.51 4.61
N SER A 209 -22.20 18.97 4.12
CA SER A 209 -21.93 20.37 3.79
C SER A 209 -22.83 20.84 2.67
#